data_AF-A0A2K6UAJ8-F1
#
_entry.id   AF-A0A2K6UAJ8-F1
#
_cell.length_a   1.000
_cell.length_b   1.000
_cell.length_c   1.000
_cell.angle_alpha   90.00
_cell.angle_beta   90.00
_cell.angle_gamma   90.00
#
_symmetry.space_group_name_H-M   'P 1'
#
loop_
_entity.id
_entity.type
_entity.pdbx_description
1 polymer ?
#
loop_
_entity_poly.entity_id
_entity_poly.type
_entity_poly.pdbx_seq_one_letter_code
_entity_poly.pdbx_strand_id
1 'polypeptide(L)'
;MRFQAFWLCLGLLFISINAELMDDDVEMEDLEENSKEIDDNEGELPTEVKYKTPQPIGEVYFAETFDSGRLAGWVLSKAKKDDMDEEISIYDGRWEIEELKENQVPGDRGLVLKSRAKHHAISAVLAKPFIFADKPLIVQYEVNFQDGIDCGGAYIKLLADTDDLILENFYDKTSYTIMFGPDKCGEDYKLHFIFRHKHPKTGIFEEKHAKPPDVDLKKFFTDRKTHLYTLVMNPDDTFEVLVDQTVVNKGSLLEDVVPPINPPKEIEDPSDKKPEEWDERAKIPDPSAVKPEDWDESEPAQIEDLSVVKPTGWLDDEPKFIPDPNAEKPDDWNEDMDGEWEAPQILNPACRIGCGEWKPPMIDNPKYKGVWSPPLVDNPNYQGIWSPRKIPNPDYFEDDHPFLLTSFSALGLELWSMTSDIYFDNFIICSEKEVADHWAADGWRWKIMIANANEPGVLKQLMAAAEGHPWLWLIYLVTGGVPIALITSFCWPRKVKKKYKDTEYKKPDIYIPQTKGVLEQEVKEEKAALEKPIDLEEERQQSDGEMLEKEEEDEPEEKSEEEIKIIEGQEECKKSNKSGSEDEMKEADESTGSGDGPIKSVRKRRVRKD
;
A
#
# COMPACT_ATOMS: atom_id res chain seq x y z
N MET A 1 -0.32 -14.77 48.04
CA MET A 1 0.75 -14.29 47.15
C MET A 1 0.32 -14.05 45.70
N ARG A 2 -0.64 -14.78 45.11
CA ARG A 2 -1.08 -14.54 43.72
C ARG A 2 -1.92 -13.26 43.48
N PHE A 3 -2.55 -12.70 44.51
CA PHE A 3 -3.35 -11.46 44.36
C PHE A 3 -2.52 -10.16 44.37
N GLN A 4 -1.31 -10.17 44.95
CA GLN A 4 -0.44 -8.97 44.93
C GLN A 4 0.28 -8.79 43.58
N ALA A 5 0.58 -9.88 42.88
CA ALA A 5 1.20 -9.82 41.56
C ALA A 5 0.27 -9.20 40.49
N PHE A 6 -1.03 -9.45 40.56
CA PHE A 6 -1.99 -8.93 39.58
C PHE A 6 -2.16 -7.40 39.66
N TRP A 7 -2.11 -6.84 40.87
CA TRP A 7 -2.19 -5.39 41.08
C TRP A 7 -0.88 -4.68 40.70
N LEU A 8 0.26 -5.36 40.83
CA LEU A 8 1.56 -4.86 40.37
C LEU A 8 1.63 -4.81 38.84
N CYS A 9 1.11 -5.83 38.14
CA CYS A 9 1.05 -5.81 36.68
C CYS A 9 0.09 -4.75 36.13
N LEU A 10 -1.05 -4.52 36.80
CA LEU A 10 -1.99 -3.46 36.40
C LEU A 10 -1.41 -2.06 36.65
N GLY A 11 -0.65 -1.89 37.73
CA GLY A 11 0.06 -0.64 38.04
C GLY A 11 1.17 -0.33 37.03
N LEU A 12 1.91 -1.35 36.57
CA LEU A 12 2.93 -1.17 35.54
C LEU A 12 2.34 -0.79 34.18
N LEU A 13 1.18 -1.36 33.81
CA LEU A 13 0.46 -1.01 32.58
C LEU A 13 -0.03 0.46 32.57
N PHE A 14 -0.43 1.00 33.72
CA PHE A 14 -0.81 2.41 33.86
C PHE A 14 0.39 3.37 33.83
N ILE A 15 1.58 2.92 34.23
CA ILE A 15 2.80 3.74 34.17
C ILE A 15 3.34 3.80 32.74
N SER A 16 3.26 2.71 31.97
CA SER A 16 3.64 2.70 30.56
C SER A 16 2.74 3.58 29.68
N ILE A 17 1.43 3.66 29.96
CA ILE A 17 0.49 4.51 29.19
C ILE A 17 0.70 6.01 29.48
N ASN A 18 1.13 6.38 30.69
CA ASN A 18 1.42 7.78 31.01
C ASN A 18 2.81 8.24 30.54
N ALA A 19 3.75 7.30 30.32
CA ALA A 19 5.09 7.63 29.81
C ALA A 19 5.10 7.89 28.29
N GLU A 20 4.07 7.48 27.56
CA GLU A 20 3.93 7.69 26.11
C GLU A 20 3.12 8.96 25.77
N LEU A 21 2.71 9.73 26.78
CA LEU A 21 1.90 10.95 26.68
C LEU A 21 2.65 12.21 27.17
N MET A 22 3.94 12.10 27.46
CA MET A 22 4.81 13.23 27.82
C MET A 22 6.13 13.15 27.06
N ASP A 23 6.07 13.33 25.75
CA ASP A 23 7.20 13.82 24.94
C ASP A 23 6.61 14.51 23.70
N ASP A 24 6.43 15.83 23.83
CA ASP A 24 6.52 16.83 22.74
C ASP A 24 6.17 18.20 23.36
N ASP A 25 7.10 18.73 24.15
CA ASP A 25 7.12 20.14 24.54
C ASP A 25 8.33 20.76 23.84
N VAL A 26 8.13 21.26 22.61
CA VAL A 26 9.11 22.06 21.89
C VAL A 26 8.86 23.53 22.21
N GLU A 27 9.89 24.15 22.79
CA GLU A 27 10.00 25.55 23.15
C GLU A 27 9.58 26.49 22.00
N MET A 28 8.64 27.41 22.27
CA MET A 28 8.51 28.66 21.51
C MET A 28 8.81 29.83 22.44
N GLU A 29 9.87 30.57 22.08
CA GLU A 29 10.34 31.78 22.74
C GLU A 29 9.30 32.91 22.72
N ASP A 30 9.26 33.62 23.84
CA ASP A 30 8.48 34.82 24.10
C ASP A 30 8.81 35.97 23.12
N LEU A 31 7.78 36.57 22.51
CA LEU A 31 7.80 37.99 22.15
C LEU A 31 6.50 38.65 22.63
N GLU A 32 6.65 39.39 23.73
CA GLU A 32 5.66 40.25 24.36
C GLU A 32 5.26 41.45 23.49
N GLU A 33 4.12 42.03 23.87
CA GLU A 33 3.77 43.46 23.78
C GLU A 33 3.10 43.97 22.50
N ASN A 34 1.75 43.93 22.46
CA ASN A 34 0.96 45.17 22.56
C ASN A 34 -0.53 44.88 22.83
N SER A 35 -0.95 45.00 24.08
CA SER A 35 -2.35 45.00 24.49
C SER A 35 -2.95 46.40 24.34
N LYS A 36 -4.01 46.54 23.53
CA LYS A 36 -5.01 47.59 23.71
C LYS A 36 -6.37 46.96 23.96
N GLU A 37 -6.90 47.33 25.12
CA GLU A 37 -8.21 47.02 25.68
C GLU A 37 -9.34 47.17 24.66
N ILE A 38 -10.35 46.29 24.74
CA ILE A 38 -11.79 46.62 24.70
C ILE A 38 -12.61 45.43 25.23
N ASP A 39 -13.21 45.68 26.40
CA ASP A 39 -14.57 45.41 26.88
C ASP A 39 -15.23 44.03 26.71
N ASP A 40 -15.67 43.52 27.87
CA ASP A 40 -16.49 42.34 28.08
C ASP A 40 -17.83 42.44 27.35
N ASN A 41 -18.16 41.43 26.52
CA ASN A 41 -19.56 41.09 26.29
C ASN A 41 -19.72 39.58 26.09
N GLU A 42 -20.59 39.00 26.91
CA GLU A 42 -21.00 37.60 26.90
C GLU A 42 -21.66 37.22 25.57
N GLY A 43 -21.24 36.07 25.03
CA GLY A 43 -22.06 35.22 24.18
C GLY A 43 -21.88 35.42 22.68
N GLU A 44 -20.90 34.73 22.09
CA GLU A 44 -20.98 34.29 20.69
C GLU A 44 -20.19 32.97 20.54
N LEU A 45 -20.82 32.00 19.87
CA LEU A 45 -20.22 30.75 19.40
C LEU A 45 -18.94 31.05 18.62
N PRO A 46 -17.93 30.15 18.58
CA PRO A 46 -16.73 30.42 17.80
C PRO A 46 -17.14 30.66 16.35
N THR A 47 -16.81 31.85 15.86
CA THR A 47 -17.08 32.35 14.52
C THR A 47 -16.85 31.27 13.47
N GLU A 48 -17.90 30.98 12.70
CA GLU A 48 -17.89 30.15 11.50
C GLU A 48 -16.77 30.67 10.57
N VAL A 49 -15.60 30.02 10.57
CA VAL A 49 -14.47 30.47 9.78
C VAL A 49 -14.79 30.19 8.31
N LYS A 50 -15.09 31.25 7.57
CA LYS A 50 -15.46 31.17 6.16
C LYS A 50 -14.22 30.84 5.32
N TYR A 51 -14.34 29.81 4.49
CA TYR A 51 -13.37 29.45 3.47
C TYR A 51 -13.08 30.65 2.56
N LYS A 52 -11.80 30.81 2.20
CA LYS A 52 -11.34 31.80 1.24
C LYS A 52 -10.59 31.05 0.15
N THR A 53 -10.94 31.34 -1.10
CA THR A 53 -10.21 30.85 -2.27
C THR A 53 -8.71 31.14 -2.12
N PRO A 54 -7.84 30.12 -2.20
CA PRO A 54 -6.41 30.32 -2.11
C PRO A 54 -5.93 31.19 -3.27
N GLN A 55 -4.95 32.06 -3.00
CA GLN A 55 -4.35 32.93 -4.01
C GLN A 55 -2.86 32.61 -4.14
N PRO A 56 -2.35 32.40 -5.35
CA PRO A 56 -0.94 32.06 -5.53
C PRO A 56 -0.05 33.25 -5.15
N ILE A 57 0.94 33.02 -4.29
CA ILE A 57 1.93 34.03 -3.89
C ILE A 57 3.19 33.83 -4.73
N GLY A 58 3.19 34.26 -5.99
CA GLY A 58 4.39 34.13 -6.84
C GLY A 58 4.08 33.96 -8.32
N GLU A 59 5.11 33.60 -9.09
CA GLU A 59 4.93 33.21 -10.48
C GLU A 59 4.41 31.78 -10.57
N VAL A 60 3.24 31.64 -11.20
CA VAL A 60 2.56 30.36 -11.37
C VAL A 60 2.21 30.18 -12.84
N TYR A 61 2.38 28.96 -13.34
CA TYR A 61 2.10 28.58 -14.73
C TYR A 61 0.66 28.12 -14.91
N PHE A 62 0.11 27.49 -13.86
CA PHE A 62 -1.28 27.04 -13.79
C PHE A 62 -1.77 27.05 -12.35
N ALA A 63 -2.99 27.54 -12.12
CA ALA A 63 -3.69 27.40 -10.84
C ALA A 63 -5.19 27.25 -11.12
N GLU A 64 -5.83 26.26 -10.50
CA GLU A 64 -7.27 26.02 -10.61
C GLU A 64 -7.82 25.47 -9.28
N THR A 65 -8.90 26.09 -8.80
CA THR A 65 -9.60 25.75 -7.55
C THR A 65 -11.08 25.42 -7.76
N PHE A 66 -11.62 25.63 -8.97
CA PHE A 66 -13.03 25.42 -9.32
C PHE A 66 -14.10 26.13 -8.45
N ASP A 67 -13.72 26.98 -7.51
CA ASP A 67 -14.62 27.74 -6.61
C ASP A 67 -15.67 28.58 -7.37
N SER A 68 -15.36 28.97 -8.61
CA SER A 68 -16.27 29.72 -9.48
C SER A 68 -17.51 28.91 -9.90
N GLY A 69 -17.49 27.58 -9.73
CA GLY A 69 -18.57 26.67 -10.13
C GLY A 69 -18.74 26.52 -11.63
N ARG A 70 -17.76 26.95 -12.44
CA ARG A 70 -17.78 26.86 -13.91
C ARG A 70 -16.51 26.21 -14.42
N LEU A 71 -16.63 25.38 -15.45
CA LEU A 71 -15.50 24.80 -16.20
C LEU A 71 -14.90 25.85 -17.16
N ALA A 72 -14.52 27.02 -16.65
CA ALA A 72 -13.94 28.08 -17.46
C ALA A 72 -12.48 27.74 -17.78
N GLY A 73 -12.11 27.69 -19.06
CA GLY A 73 -10.74 27.36 -19.49
C GLY A 73 -10.47 25.86 -19.69
N TRP A 74 -11.41 25.00 -19.30
CA TRP A 74 -11.34 23.56 -19.53
C TRP A 74 -12.09 23.16 -20.81
N VAL A 75 -11.46 22.31 -21.61
CA VAL A 75 -11.94 21.82 -22.90
C VAL A 75 -12.17 20.32 -22.78
N LEU A 76 -13.41 19.89 -23.02
CA LEU A 76 -13.76 18.48 -23.12
C LEU A 76 -13.31 17.93 -24.47
N SER A 77 -12.69 16.74 -24.44
CA SER A 77 -12.32 16.06 -25.67
C SER A 77 -13.56 15.56 -26.42
N LYS A 78 -13.51 15.64 -27.75
CA LYS A 78 -14.46 15.02 -28.69
C LYS A 78 -13.79 13.90 -29.48
N ALA A 79 -12.57 13.52 -29.11
CA ALA A 79 -11.81 12.47 -29.76
C ALA A 79 -12.53 11.12 -29.66
N LYS A 80 -12.22 10.25 -30.62
CA LYS A 80 -12.56 8.84 -30.57
C LYS A 80 -11.27 8.02 -30.59
N LYS A 81 -11.24 6.94 -29.83
CA LYS A 81 -10.14 5.98 -29.83
C LYS A 81 -10.26 5.08 -31.06
N ASP A 82 -9.23 5.08 -31.90
CA ASP A 82 -9.27 4.38 -33.20
C ASP A 82 -9.30 2.83 -33.10
N ASP A 83 -8.91 2.25 -31.96
CA ASP A 83 -8.64 0.81 -31.80
C ASP A 83 -9.73 0.03 -31.01
N MET A 84 -10.94 0.58 -30.83
CA MET A 84 -12.04 -0.07 -30.07
C MET A 84 -13.44 0.15 -30.68
N ASP A 85 -14.39 -0.74 -30.34
CA ASP A 85 -15.81 -0.65 -30.74
C ASP A 85 -16.38 0.78 -30.59
N GLU A 86 -17.15 1.25 -31.59
CA GLU A 86 -17.68 2.63 -31.72
C GLU A 86 -18.46 3.16 -30.50
N GLU A 87 -18.91 2.27 -29.60
CA GLU A 87 -19.68 2.59 -28.40
C GLU A 87 -18.81 2.81 -27.14
N ILE A 88 -17.55 2.31 -27.13
CA ILE A 88 -16.60 2.43 -26.00
C ILE A 88 -15.42 3.35 -26.35
N SER A 89 -15.20 3.62 -27.63
CA SER A 89 -14.11 4.48 -28.11
C SER A 89 -14.33 5.97 -27.90
N ILE A 90 -15.52 6.41 -27.48
CA ILE A 90 -15.81 7.83 -27.30
C ILE A 90 -15.41 8.26 -25.89
N TYR A 91 -14.69 9.37 -25.76
CA TYR A 91 -14.49 10.05 -24.49
C TYR A 91 -15.79 10.75 -24.05
N ASP A 92 -16.79 9.99 -23.65
CA ASP A 92 -18.14 10.46 -23.31
C ASP A 92 -18.40 10.56 -21.79
N GLY A 93 -17.33 10.43 -21.00
CA GLY A 93 -17.35 10.58 -19.56
C GLY A 93 -17.82 11.98 -19.12
N ARG A 94 -18.72 12.02 -18.14
CA ARG A 94 -19.29 13.26 -17.60
C ARG A 94 -18.45 13.81 -16.44
N TRP A 95 -18.20 15.11 -16.50
CA TRP A 95 -17.54 15.90 -15.48
C TRP A 95 -18.53 16.90 -14.89
N GLU A 96 -18.54 17.03 -13.57
CA GLU A 96 -19.38 17.99 -12.85
C GLU A 96 -18.53 18.73 -11.82
N ILE A 97 -18.90 19.98 -11.50
CA ILE A 97 -18.27 20.73 -10.42
C ILE A 97 -19.17 20.63 -9.19
N GLU A 98 -18.70 19.93 -8.17
CA GLU A 98 -19.48 19.64 -6.96
C GLU A 98 -18.64 19.92 -5.72
N GLU A 99 -19.32 20.00 -4.57
CA GLU A 99 -18.70 20.02 -3.25
C GLU A 99 -18.46 18.56 -2.82
N LEU A 100 -17.53 18.31 -1.89
CA LEU A 100 -17.28 16.95 -1.38
C LEU A 100 -18.56 16.33 -0.79
N LYS A 101 -18.76 15.01 -0.92
CA LYS A 101 -19.89 14.30 -0.29
C LYS A 101 -19.80 14.31 1.23
N GLU A 102 -18.59 14.11 1.75
CA GLU A 102 -18.27 14.13 3.18
C GLU A 102 -17.30 15.27 3.48
N ASN A 103 -17.36 15.84 4.69
CA ASN A 103 -16.48 16.95 5.11
C ASN A 103 -16.56 18.19 4.21
N GLN A 104 -17.80 18.59 3.88
CA GLN A 104 -18.07 19.77 3.07
C GLN A 104 -17.48 21.04 3.68
N VAL A 105 -16.71 21.75 2.87
CA VAL A 105 -16.24 23.11 3.15
C VAL A 105 -17.07 24.06 2.28
N PRO A 106 -17.99 24.86 2.85
CA PRO A 106 -18.86 25.72 2.06
C PRO A 106 -18.07 26.69 1.17
N GLY A 107 -18.26 26.58 -0.13
CA GLY A 107 -17.60 27.41 -1.14
C GLY A 107 -16.41 26.76 -1.84
N ASP A 108 -15.89 25.66 -1.30
CA ASP A 108 -14.85 24.83 -1.91
C ASP A 108 -15.48 23.79 -2.84
N ARG A 109 -15.10 23.79 -4.11
CA ARG A 109 -15.67 22.92 -5.14
C ARG A 109 -14.56 22.30 -5.94
N GLY A 110 -14.79 21.10 -6.44
CA GLY A 110 -13.81 20.39 -7.24
C GLY A 110 -14.43 19.79 -8.49
N LEU A 111 -13.55 19.37 -9.39
CA LEU A 111 -13.90 18.66 -10.59
C LEU A 111 -14.15 17.18 -10.25
N VAL A 112 -15.36 16.70 -10.51
CA VAL A 112 -15.78 15.33 -10.17
C VAL A 112 -16.05 14.52 -11.42
N LEU A 113 -15.45 13.33 -11.48
CA LEU A 113 -15.69 12.32 -12.49
C LEU A 113 -16.95 11.52 -12.11
N LYS A 114 -18.05 11.64 -12.86
CA LYS A 114 -19.35 11.04 -12.48
C LYS A 114 -19.66 9.71 -13.15
N SER A 115 -19.09 9.44 -14.32
CA SER A 115 -19.52 8.28 -15.11
C SER A 115 -18.74 7.03 -14.77
N ARG A 116 -19.44 5.91 -14.65
CA ARG A 116 -18.85 4.59 -14.38
C ARG A 116 -18.49 3.85 -15.66
N ALA A 117 -17.32 3.20 -15.70
CA ALA A 117 -16.84 2.36 -16.80
C ALA A 117 -16.75 3.11 -18.14
N LYS A 118 -16.33 4.37 -18.10
CA LYS A 118 -16.21 5.25 -19.27
C LYS A 118 -14.85 5.94 -19.32
N HIS A 119 -14.43 6.29 -20.53
CA HIS A 119 -13.26 7.12 -20.76
C HIS A 119 -13.61 8.60 -20.59
N HIS A 120 -12.81 9.29 -19.79
CA HIS A 120 -12.96 10.71 -19.51
C HIS A 120 -11.73 11.44 -20.02
N ALA A 121 -11.94 12.50 -20.80
CA ALA A 121 -10.86 13.36 -21.27
C ALA A 121 -11.26 14.83 -21.15
N ILE A 122 -10.50 15.58 -20.37
CA ILE A 122 -10.65 17.03 -20.21
C ILE A 122 -9.26 17.65 -20.08
N SER A 123 -9.08 18.85 -20.63
CA SER A 123 -7.77 19.52 -20.63
C SER A 123 -7.91 21.03 -20.47
N ALA A 124 -6.87 21.69 -19.98
CA ALA A 124 -6.80 23.14 -19.79
C ALA A 124 -5.43 23.66 -20.27
N VAL A 125 -5.43 24.82 -20.92
CA VAL A 125 -4.21 25.49 -21.36
C VAL A 125 -3.56 26.18 -20.17
N LEU A 126 -2.23 26.13 -20.10
CA LEU A 126 -1.45 26.89 -19.12
C LEU A 126 -1.48 28.40 -19.41
N ALA A 127 -1.28 29.23 -18.39
CA ALA A 127 -1.14 30.67 -18.59
C ALA A 127 0.16 31.01 -19.37
N LYS A 128 1.20 30.22 -19.16
CA LYS A 128 2.49 30.27 -19.87
C LYS A 128 3.01 28.84 -20.07
N PRO A 129 3.59 28.51 -21.23
CA PRO A 129 4.30 27.24 -21.40
C PRO A 129 5.44 27.11 -20.39
N PHE A 130 5.64 25.90 -19.87
CA PHE A 130 6.76 25.59 -19.00
C PHE A 130 7.92 25.03 -19.83
N ILE A 131 9.11 25.59 -19.65
CA ILE A 131 10.32 25.21 -20.38
C ILE A 131 11.33 24.68 -19.37
N PHE A 132 11.82 23.46 -19.60
CA PHE A 132 12.86 22.84 -18.80
C PHE A 132 14.21 23.47 -19.14
N ALA A 133 14.73 24.28 -18.22
CA ALA A 133 16.04 24.91 -18.35
C ALA A 133 16.74 24.90 -17.00
N ASP A 134 16.50 25.91 -16.16
CA ASP A 134 17.20 26.17 -14.90
C ASP A 134 16.28 26.21 -13.68
N LYS A 135 14.96 26.23 -13.89
CA LYS A 135 13.96 26.26 -12.81
C LYS A 135 13.41 24.86 -12.54
N PRO A 136 13.20 24.46 -11.27
CA PRO A 136 12.53 23.21 -10.96
C PRO A 136 11.07 23.24 -11.41
N LEU A 137 10.51 22.06 -11.63
CA LEU A 137 9.09 21.86 -11.91
C LEU A 137 8.42 21.34 -10.64
N ILE A 138 7.36 22.02 -10.22
CA ILE A 138 6.54 21.61 -9.10
C ILE A 138 5.10 21.52 -9.55
N VAL A 139 4.51 20.34 -9.39
CA VAL A 139 3.14 20.03 -9.79
C VAL A 139 2.42 19.45 -8.59
N GLN A 140 1.29 20.06 -8.22
CA GLN A 140 0.54 19.64 -7.06
C GLN A 140 -0.96 19.68 -7.35
N TYR A 141 -1.68 18.68 -6.86
CA TYR A 141 -3.14 18.62 -6.93
C TYR A 141 -3.71 17.64 -5.90
N GLU A 142 -4.99 17.77 -5.62
CA GLU A 142 -5.72 16.93 -4.67
C GLU A 142 -6.54 15.89 -5.40
N VAL A 143 -6.62 14.69 -4.80
CA VAL A 143 -7.55 13.63 -5.24
C VAL A 143 -8.27 13.07 -4.02
N ASN A 144 -9.58 12.90 -4.15
CA ASN A 144 -10.39 12.15 -3.19
C ASN A 144 -11.23 11.08 -3.92
N PHE A 145 -11.06 9.83 -3.52
CA PHE A 145 -11.89 8.71 -3.97
C PHE A 145 -13.13 8.56 -3.07
N GLN A 146 -14.17 9.36 -3.31
CA GLN A 146 -15.29 9.51 -2.37
C GLN A 146 -16.03 8.19 -2.09
N ASP A 147 -16.26 7.36 -3.10
CA ASP A 147 -16.90 6.03 -2.95
C ASP A 147 -15.87 4.91 -2.74
N GLY A 148 -14.57 5.23 -2.73
CA GLY A 148 -13.47 4.30 -2.94
C GLY A 148 -13.23 3.98 -4.42
N ILE A 149 -12.08 3.40 -4.72
CA ILE A 149 -11.69 3.01 -6.08
C ILE A 149 -11.42 1.52 -6.19
N ASP A 150 -12.00 0.85 -7.18
CA ASP A 150 -11.75 -0.57 -7.46
C ASP A 150 -10.71 -0.74 -8.56
N CYS A 151 -10.97 -0.10 -9.71
CA CYS A 151 -10.03 -0.01 -10.81
C CYS A 151 -10.26 1.29 -11.58
N GLY A 152 -9.26 2.17 -11.61
CA GLY A 152 -9.25 3.44 -12.33
C GLY A 152 -8.03 4.28 -11.99
N GLY A 153 -7.75 5.24 -12.86
CA GLY A 153 -6.69 6.22 -12.69
C GLY A 153 -7.20 7.57 -12.21
N ALA A 154 -6.36 8.29 -11.47
CA ALA A 154 -6.54 9.70 -11.12
C ALA A 154 -5.23 10.49 -11.31
N TYR A 155 -4.49 10.14 -12.36
CA TYR A 155 -3.27 10.82 -12.79
C TYR A 155 -3.57 11.99 -13.74
N ILE A 156 -2.65 12.94 -13.78
CA ILE A 156 -2.62 14.02 -14.77
C ILE A 156 -1.58 13.73 -15.85
N LYS A 157 -1.80 14.29 -17.05
CA LYS A 157 -0.83 14.34 -18.14
C LYS A 157 -0.51 15.79 -18.47
N LEU A 158 0.77 16.14 -18.47
CA LEU A 158 1.25 17.44 -18.95
C LEU A 158 1.51 17.33 -20.45
N LEU A 159 0.70 18.00 -21.25
CA LEU A 159 0.66 17.85 -22.71
C LEU A 159 1.80 18.64 -23.36
N ALA A 160 2.56 17.97 -24.22
CA ALA A 160 3.75 18.54 -24.84
C ALA A 160 3.39 19.76 -25.71
N ASP A 161 4.27 20.75 -25.70
CA ASP A 161 4.10 21.99 -26.47
C ASP A 161 4.48 21.75 -27.94
N THR A 162 3.51 21.26 -28.69
CA THR A 162 3.64 20.98 -30.13
C THR A 162 2.62 21.79 -30.92
N ASP A 163 2.98 22.22 -32.14
CA ASP A 163 2.07 22.97 -33.04
C ASP A 163 0.79 22.18 -33.38
N ASP A 164 0.82 20.85 -33.28
CA ASP A 164 -0.30 19.94 -33.54
C ASP A 164 -1.24 19.73 -32.33
N LEU A 165 -0.99 20.40 -31.20
CA LEU A 165 -1.78 20.22 -29.97
C LEU A 165 -3.19 20.82 -30.13
N ILE A 166 -4.17 19.94 -30.32
CA ILE A 166 -5.59 20.29 -30.39
C ILE A 166 -6.29 19.69 -29.17
N LEU A 167 -6.66 20.53 -28.20
CA LEU A 167 -7.29 20.09 -26.95
C LEU A 167 -8.68 19.43 -27.14
N GLU A 168 -9.41 19.82 -28.18
CA GLU A 168 -10.66 19.15 -28.55
C GLU A 168 -10.45 17.72 -29.04
N ASN A 169 -9.23 17.37 -29.46
CA ASN A 169 -8.86 16.03 -29.91
C ASN A 169 -7.81 15.43 -28.96
N PHE A 170 -8.09 15.44 -27.66
CA PHE A 170 -7.25 14.85 -26.63
C PHE A 170 -7.61 13.38 -26.38
N TYR A 171 -6.66 12.47 -26.55
CA TYR A 171 -6.85 11.02 -26.46
C TYR A 171 -5.58 10.32 -25.97
N ASP A 172 -5.60 8.99 -25.90
CA ASP A 172 -4.53 8.16 -25.35
C ASP A 172 -3.16 8.34 -26.03
N LYS A 173 -3.12 8.53 -27.36
CA LYS A 173 -1.87 8.74 -28.11
C LYS A 173 -1.42 10.20 -28.20
N THR A 174 -2.15 11.14 -27.58
CA THR A 174 -1.73 12.55 -27.56
C THR A 174 -0.38 12.70 -26.86
N SER A 175 0.55 13.41 -27.50
CA SER A 175 1.89 13.60 -26.95
C SER A 175 1.87 14.39 -25.64
N TYR A 176 2.41 13.78 -24.59
CA TYR A 176 2.63 14.38 -23.29
C TYR A 176 4.11 14.39 -22.92
N THR A 177 4.54 15.28 -22.03
CA THR A 177 5.89 15.29 -21.47
C THR A 177 5.96 14.44 -20.20
N ILE A 178 5.03 14.64 -19.26
CA ILE A 178 5.01 13.96 -17.96
C ILE A 178 3.60 13.44 -17.68
N MET A 179 3.50 12.23 -17.12
CA MET A 179 2.31 11.68 -16.51
C MET A 179 2.60 11.44 -15.03
N PHE A 180 1.75 11.99 -14.16
CA PHE A 180 1.96 11.94 -12.72
C PHE A 180 0.64 11.70 -11.99
N GLY A 181 0.63 10.76 -11.03
CA GLY A 181 -0.49 10.61 -10.10
C GLY A 181 -0.90 9.18 -9.76
N PRO A 182 -1.88 9.04 -8.87
CA PRO A 182 -2.34 7.74 -8.38
C PRO A 182 -3.12 6.97 -9.44
N ASP A 183 -2.90 5.66 -9.48
CA ASP A 183 -3.63 4.71 -10.30
C ASP A 183 -3.79 3.40 -9.54
N LYS A 184 -4.98 2.82 -9.62
CA LYS A 184 -5.28 1.56 -8.95
C LYS A 184 -6.02 0.66 -9.90
N CYS A 185 -5.63 -0.62 -9.97
CA CYS A 185 -6.50 -1.63 -10.53
C CYS A 185 -6.43 -2.95 -9.75
N GLY A 186 -7.53 -3.29 -9.07
CA GLY A 186 -7.58 -4.48 -8.21
C GLY A 186 -6.71 -4.33 -6.97
N GLU A 187 -5.68 -5.17 -6.85
CA GLU A 187 -4.70 -5.12 -5.75
C GLU A 187 -3.42 -4.35 -6.13
N ASP A 188 -3.33 -3.85 -7.35
CA ASP A 188 -2.20 -3.06 -7.82
C ASP A 188 -2.42 -1.57 -7.49
N TYR A 189 -1.63 -1.04 -6.56
CA TYR A 189 -1.64 0.35 -6.14
C TYR A 189 -0.38 1.03 -6.63
N LYS A 190 -0.52 1.95 -7.59
CA LYS A 190 0.61 2.61 -8.25
C LYS A 190 0.50 4.11 -8.11
N LEU A 191 1.66 4.75 -8.00
CA LEU A 191 1.82 6.18 -8.14
C LEU A 191 2.70 6.39 -9.37
N HIS A 192 2.08 6.74 -10.48
CA HIS A 192 2.78 6.94 -11.73
C HIS A 192 3.62 8.20 -11.64
N PHE A 193 4.89 8.08 -12.01
CA PHE A 193 5.72 9.19 -12.45
C PHE A 193 6.44 8.72 -13.70
N ILE A 194 5.94 9.17 -14.85
CA ILE A 194 6.40 8.77 -16.16
C ILE A 194 6.75 10.04 -16.93
N PHE A 195 7.89 10.06 -17.59
CA PHE A 195 8.25 11.14 -18.50
C PHE A 195 8.72 10.59 -19.83
N ARG A 196 8.51 11.36 -20.89
CA ARG A 196 8.90 10.99 -22.24
C ARG A 196 10.24 11.60 -22.57
N HIS A 197 11.25 10.76 -22.69
CA HIS A 197 12.60 11.15 -23.08
C HIS A 197 12.77 11.00 -24.59
N LYS A 198 13.34 12.01 -25.23
CA LYS A 198 13.63 11.97 -26.66
C LYS A 198 15.00 11.37 -26.86
N HIS A 199 15.07 10.21 -27.51
CA HIS A 199 16.31 9.56 -27.83
C HIS A 199 17.20 10.50 -28.69
N PRO A 200 18.43 10.87 -28.27
CA PRO A 200 19.24 11.88 -28.95
C PRO A 200 19.64 11.51 -30.38
N LYS A 201 19.92 10.22 -30.63
CA LYS A 201 20.29 9.71 -31.96
C LYS A 201 19.10 9.45 -32.90
N THR A 202 18.09 8.72 -32.44
CA THR A 202 16.97 8.28 -33.29
C THR A 202 15.84 9.30 -33.36
N GLY A 203 15.74 10.20 -32.37
CA GLY A 203 14.67 11.18 -32.24
C GLY A 203 13.33 10.58 -31.81
N ILE A 204 13.29 9.28 -31.51
CA ILE A 204 12.10 8.56 -31.05
C ILE A 204 11.87 8.90 -29.56
N PHE A 205 10.62 9.08 -29.18
CA PHE A 205 10.25 9.29 -27.78
C PHE A 205 10.01 7.96 -27.08
N GLU A 206 10.71 7.74 -25.98
CA GLU A 206 10.53 6.59 -25.10
C GLU A 206 9.93 7.03 -23.77
N GLU A 207 9.00 6.24 -23.24
CA GLU A 207 8.45 6.43 -21.90
C GLU A 207 9.39 5.83 -20.86
N LYS A 208 9.77 6.65 -19.87
CA LYS A 208 10.63 6.26 -18.76
C LYS A 208 9.79 6.31 -17.50
N HIS A 209 9.69 5.18 -16.81
CA HIS A 209 8.89 5.04 -15.59
C HIS A 209 9.80 5.12 -14.37
N ALA A 210 9.49 5.97 -13.41
CA ALA A 210 10.18 5.93 -12.13
C ALA A 210 9.92 4.61 -11.40
N LYS A 211 10.93 4.13 -10.67
CA LYS A 211 10.77 2.95 -9.80
C LYS A 211 9.66 3.20 -8.78
N PRO A 212 8.85 2.18 -8.45
CA PRO A 212 7.78 2.33 -7.48
C PRO A 212 8.35 2.65 -6.08
N PRO A 213 7.63 3.44 -5.28
CA PRO A 213 8.04 3.73 -3.90
C PRO A 213 8.00 2.47 -3.02
N ASP A 214 8.85 2.44 -1.98
CA ASP A 214 8.90 1.35 -0.98
C ASP A 214 7.88 1.54 0.16
N VAL A 215 6.91 2.43 -0.03
CA VAL A 215 5.88 2.77 0.97
C VAL A 215 4.56 2.12 0.58
N ASP A 216 3.82 1.59 1.56
CA ASP A 216 2.48 1.05 1.34
C ASP A 216 1.49 2.16 0.98
N LEU A 217 1.13 2.21 -0.31
CA LEU A 217 0.21 3.20 -0.86
C LEU A 217 -1.26 2.89 -0.56
N LYS A 218 -1.60 1.69 -0.08
CA LYS A 218 -2.98 1.21 0.04
C LYS A 218 -3.90 2.14 0.84
N LYS A 219 -3.36 2.80 1.87
CA LYS A 219 -4.11 3.70 2.75
C LYS A 219 -4.74 4.85 1.96
N PHE A 220 -3.98 5.49 1.07
CA PHE A 220 -4.39 6.66 0.30
C PHE A 220 -5.51 6.40 -0.72
N PHE A 221 -5.79 5.12 -1.03
CA PHE A 221 -6.84 4.73 -1.96
C PHE A 221 -8.10 4.18 -1.27
N THR A 222 -8.03 3.87 0.04
CA THR A 222 -9.08 3.14 0.75
C THR A 222 -9.75 3.92 1.88
N ASP A 223 -9.12 4.97 2.39
CA ASP A 223 -9.63 5.77 3.51
C ASP A 223 -10.72 6.80 3.12
N ARG A 224 -10.96 7.00 1.80
CA ARG A 224 -11.93 7.95 1.23
C ARG A 224 -11.69 9.41 1.63
N LYS A 225 -10.43 9.74 1.97
CA LYS A 225 -10.03 11.10 2.31
C LYS A 225 -9.42 11.80 1.11
N THR A 226 -9.27 13.12 1.25
CA THR A 226 -8.61 13.95 0.26
C THR A 226 -7.12 13.91 0.48
N HIS A 227 -6.37 13.40 -0.49
CA HIS A 227 -4.91 13.36 -0.45
C HIS A 227 -4.31 14.37 -1.42
N LEU A 228 -3.19 14.96 -1.00
CA LEU A 228 -2.42 15.91 -1.79
C LEU A 228 -1.26 15.19 -2.46
N TYR A 229 -1.18 15.23 -3.78
CA TYR A 229 -0.08 14.65 -4.56
C TYR A 229 0.81 15.77 -5.07
N THR A 230 2.10 15.71 -4.77
CA THR A 230 3.09 16.71 -5.17
C THR A 230 4.27 16.02 -5.86
N LEU A 231 4.62 16.50 -7.05
CA LEU A 231 5.83 16.12 -7.77
C LEU A 231 6.77 17.32 -7.77
N VAL A 232 8.00 17.11 -7.34
CA VAL A 232 9.11 18.07 -7.42
C VAL A 232 10.18 17.46 -8.31
N MET A 233 10.52 18.13 -9.40
CA MET A 233 11.64 17.76 -10.27
C MET A 233 12.63 18.92 -10.31
N ASN A 234 13.88 18.62 -9.97
CA ASN A 234 14.94 19.61 -9.88
C ASN A 234 15.84 19.59 -11.11
N PRO A 235 16.48 20.73 -11.46
CA PRO A 235 17.44 20.81 -12.56
C PRO A 235 18.72 19.98 -12.38
N ASP A 236 18.95 19.44 -11.18
CA ASP A 236 20.07 18.55 -10.86
C ASP A 236 19.75 17.07 -11.15
N ASP A 237 18.71 16.82 -11.96
CA ASP A 237 18.23 15.49 -12.35
C ASP A 237 17.71 14.65 -11.17
N THR A 238 17.36 15.29 -10.05
CA THR A 238 16.68 14.65 -8.91
C THR A 238 15.18 14.88 -8.97
N PHE A 239 14.41 13.93 -8.41
CA PHE A 239 12.98 14.08 -8.23
C PHE A 239 12.55 13.61 -6.84
N GLU A 240 11.50 14.23 -6.34
CA GLU A 240 10.82 13.88 -5.11
C GLU A 240 9.32 13.83 -5.36
N VAL A 241 8.68 12.80 -4.84
CA VAL A 241 7.23 12.65 -4.87
C VAL A 241 6.75 12.68 -3.43
N LEU A 242 5.86 13.61 -3.12
CA LEU A 242 5.26 13.77 -1.82
C LEU A 242 3.77 13.46 -1.89
N VAL A 243 3.28 12.76 -0.89
CA VAL A 243 1.85 12.57 -0.64
C VAL A 243 1.56 13.15 0.74
N ASP A 244 0.58 14.04 0.83
CA ASP A 244 0.22 14.74 2.07
C ASP A 244 1.41 15.45 2.73
N GLN A 245 2.26 16.10 1.90
CA GLN A 245 3.52 16.75 2.29
C GLN A 245 4.61 15.80 2.85
N THR A 246 4.37 14.49 2.82
CA THR A 246 5.34 13.46 3.23
C THR A 246 6.02 12.87 2.00
N VAL A 247 7.35 12.83 1.99
CA VAL A 247 8.12 12.25 0.87
C VAL A 247 7.90 10.73 0.82
N VAL A 248 7.25 10.24 -0.23
CA VAL A 248 7.00 8.80 -0.45
C VAL A 248 7.99 8.18 -1.43
N ASN A 249 8.50 8.97 -2.37
CA ASN A 249 9.49 8.53 -3.35
C ASN A 249 10.55 9.63 -3.55
N LYS A 250 11.80 9.22 -3.74
CA LYS A 250 12.90 10.11 -4.11
C LYS A 250 13.91 9.33 -4.94
N GLY A 251 14.52 9.99 -5.91
CA GLY A 251 15.53 9.34 -6.75
C GLY A 251 16.16 10.29 -7.75
N SER A 252 16.99 9.71 -8.63
CA SER A 252 17.55 10.41 -9.78
C SER A 252 16.86 9.95 -11.07
N LEU A 253 16.63 10.88 -11.99
CA LEU A 253 16.11 10.59 -13.32
C LEU A 253 17.04 9.65 -14.10
N LEU A 254 18.35 9.61 -13.80
CA LEU A 254 19.33 8.76 -14.48
C LEU A 254 19.29 7.29 -14.02
N GLU A 255 19.18 7.06 -12.71
CA GLU A 255 19.39 5.74 -12.09
C GLU A 255 18.08 5.05 -11.67
N ASP A 256 17.05 5.84 -11.33
CA ASP A 256 15.82 5.36 -10.71
C ASP A 256 14.63 5.26 -11.66
N VAL A 257 14.93 5.08 -12.95
CA VAL A 257 13.94 4.92 -14.00
C VAL A 257 14.13 3.64 -14.79
N VAL A 258 13.00 3.08 -15.25
CA VAL A 258 12.90 1.86 -16.04
C VAL A 258 12.05 2.15 -17.27
N PRO A 259 12.54 1.90 -18.50
CA PRO A 259 13.92 1.54 -18.86
C PRO A 259 14.92 2.65 -18.47
N PRO A 260 16.22 2.35 -18.31
CA PRO A 260 17.22 3.37 -18.03
C PRO A 260 17.27 4.41 -19.16
N ILE A 261 17.62 5.65 -18.82
CA ILE A 261 17.80 6.73 -19.81
C ILE A 261 18.96 6.37 -20.73
N ASN A 262 20.11 6.07 -20.12
CA ASN A 262 21.30 5.66 -20.85
C ASN A 262 21.22 4.15 -21.08
N PRO A 263 21.02 3.70 -22.34
CA PRO A 263 20.98 2.27 -22.64
C PRO A 263 22.34 1.62 -22.29
N PRO A 264 22.39 0.30 -22.04
CA PRO A 264 23.64 -0.36 -21.71
C PRO A 264 24.64 -0.26 -22.87
N LYS A 265 25.93 -0.11 -22.55
CA LYS A 265 27.04 -0.06 -23.51
C LYS A 265 27.15 -1.33 -24.35
N GLU A 266 26.76 -2.46 -23.77
CA GLU A 266 26.80 -3.78 -24.39
C GLU A 266 25.43 -4.44 -24.29
N ILE A 267 25.02 -5.10 -25.37
CA ILE A 267 23.80 -5.92 -25.44
C ILE A 267 24.17 -7.36 -25.77
N GLU A 268 23.32 -8.30 -25.38
CA GLU A 268 23.46 -9.69 -25.81
C GLU A 268 23.23 -9.80 -27.33
N ASP A 269 24.11 -10.53 -28.01
CA ASP A 269 24.02 -10.73 -29.46
C ASP A 269 22.78 -11.59 -29.79
N PRO A 270 21.75 -11.02 -30.44
CA PRO A 270 20.53 -11.77 -30.77
C PRO A 270 20.77 -12.86 -31.83
N SER A 271 21.91 -12.82 -32.52
CA SER A 271 22.29 -13.83 -33.51
C SER A 271 23.09 -14.99 -32.91
N ASP A 272 23.63 -14.83 -31.70
CA ASP A 272 24.34 -15.90 -31.00
C ASP A 272 23.34 -16.91 -30.42
N LYS A 273 23.64 -18.18 -30.59
CA LYS A 273 22.75 -19.29 -30.20
C LYS A 273 23.54 -20.30 -29.40
N LYS A 274 22.88 -20.85 -28.38
CA LYS A 274 23.43 -21.93 -27.57
C LYS A 274 23.89 -23.09 -28.47
N PRO A 275 25.18 -23.47 -28.44
CA PRO A 275 25.66 -24.67 -29.13
C PRO A 275 25.00 -25.93 -28.58
N GLU A 276 24.73 -26.91 -29.43
CA GLU A 276 24.14 -28.20 -29.01
C GLU A 276 25.06 -28.99 -28.06
N GLU A 277 26.38 -28.80 -28.19
CA GLU A 277 27.41 -29.42 -27.34
C GLU A 277 27.57 -28.75 -25.96
N TRP A 278 26.83 -27.67 -25.69
CA TRP A 278 26.93 -26.95 -24.42
C TRP A 278 26.07 -27.60 -23.34
N ASP A 279 26.72 -28.28 -22.39
CA ASP A 279 26.03 -28.92 -21.27
C ASP A 279 25.90 -27.98 -20.06
N GLU A 280 24.64 -27.63 -19.74
CA GLU A 280 24.28 -26.79 -18.58
C GLU A 280 23.89 -27.63 -17.36
N ARG A 281 23.87 -28.96 -17.48
CA ARG A 281 23.53 -29.82 -16.36
C ARG A 281 24.72 -29.89 -15.44
N ALA A 282 24.63 -29.23 -14.28
CA ALA A 282 25.66 -29.28 -13.25
C ALA A 282 25.88 -30.71 -12.73
N LYS A 283 24.80 -31.48 -12.62
CA LYS A 283 24.84 -32.88 -12.18
C LYS A 283 24.19 -33.80 -13.20
N ILE A 284 24.78 -34.97 -13.38
CA ILE A 284 24.26 -36.05 -14.23
C ILE A 284 24.15 -37.34 -13.41
N PRO A 285 23.21 -38.23 -13.76
CA PRO A 285 23.22 -39.62 -13.31
C PRO A 285 24.60 -40.24 -13.45
N ASP A 286 25.10 -40.89 -12.39
CA ASP A 286 26.36 -41.62 -12.44
C ASP A 286 26.28 -42.73 -13.49
N PRO A 287 27.07 -42.65 -14.59
CA PRO A 287 27.04 -43.66 -15.63
C PRO A 287 27.61 -45.01 -15.17
N SER A 288 28.33 -45.04 -14.05
CA SER A 288 28.91 -46.25 -13.47
C SER A 288 27.99 -46.93 -12.45
N ALA A 289 26.95 -46.23 -11.98
CA ALA A 289 25.98 -46.81 -11.07
C ALA A 289 25.08 -47.81 -11.81
N VAL A 290 25.02 -49.04 -11.28
CA VAL A 290 24.14 -50.09 -11.78
C VAL A 290 23.09 -50.39 -10.72
N LYS A 291 21.86 -50.60 -11.16
CA LYS A 291 20.76 -51.02 -10.30
C LYS A 291 21.15 -52.27 -9.50
N PRO A 292 21.11 -52.24 -8.16
CA PRO A 292 21.38 -53.40 -7.33
C PRO A 292 20.38 -54.54 -7.59
N GLU A 293 20.86 -55.79 -7.51
CA GLU A 293 20.01 -56.98 -7.72
C GLU A 293 18.92 -57.15 -6.64
N ASP A 294 19.11 -56.56 -5.46
CA ASP A 294 18.17 -56.57 -4.34
C ASP A 294 17.12 -55.45 -4.40
N TRP A 295 17.08 -54.69 -5.50
CA TRP A 295 16.11 -53.62 -5.74
C TRP A 295 15.02 -54.09 -6.71
N ASP A 296 13.96 -54.69 -6.16
CA ASP A 296 12.80 -55.12 -6.93
C ASP A 296 11.81 -53.96 -7.12
N GLU A 297 11.63 -53.52 -8.37
CA GLU A 297 10.69 -52.44 -8.74
C GLU A 297 9.27 -52.96 -9.00
N SER A 298 9.09 -54.27 -9.06
CA SER A 298 7.79 -54.89 -9.30
C SER A 298 6.98 -55.09 -8.02
N GLU A 299 7.63 -54.94 -6.86
CA GLU A 299 6.95 -54.97 -5.56
C GLU A 299 6.00 -53.78 -5.44
N PRO A 300 4.73 -53.98 -5.03
CA PRO A 300 3.79 -52.90 -4.82
C PRO A 300 4.15 -52.12 -3.54
N ALA A 301 3.86 -50.81 -3.54
CA ALA A 301 4.05 -49.95 -2.37
C ALA A 301 3.23 -50.41 -1.16
N GLN A 302 2.07 -51.03 -1.42
CA GLN A 302 1.17 -51.53 -0.39
C GLN A 302 0.80 -52.99 -0.63
N ILE A 303 0.73 -53.76 0.46
CA ILE A 303 0.31 -55.16 0.50
C ILE A 303 -0.87 -55.31 1.46
N GLU A 304 -1.70 -56.32 1.25
CA GLU A 304 -2.82 -56.61 2.15
C GLU A 304 -2.31 -57.06 3.53
N ASP A 305 -2.85 -56.47 4.59
CA ASP A 305 -2.52 -56.85 5.97
C ASP A 305 -3.26 -58.13 6.38
N LEU A 306 -2.58 -59.26 6.23
CA LEU A 306 -3.09 -60.57 6.63
C LEU A 306 -3.18 -60.76 8.15
N SER A 307 -2.65 -59.83 8.96
CA SER A 307 -2.76 -59.89 10.42
C SER A 307 -4.13 -59.41 10.93
N VAL A 308 -4.84 -58.61 10.13
CA VAL A 308 -6.16 -58.08 10.48
C VAL A 308 -7.23 -59.07 10.04
N VAL A 309 -7.90 -59.66 11.04
CA VAL A 309 -9.05 -60.53 10.81
C VAL A 309 -10.31 -59.69 10.71
N LYS A 310 -11.20 -60.04 9.79
CA LYS A 310 -12.51 -59.42 9.62
C LYS A 310 -13.28 -59.30 10.96
N PRO A 311 -13.75 -58.10 11.34
CA PRO A 311 -14.48 -57.89 12.59
C PRO A 311 -15.79 -58.70 12.67
N THR A 312 -16.11 -59.22 13.85
CA THR A 312 -17.40 -59.89 14.10
C THR A 312 -18.54 -58.87 14.08
N GLY A 313 -19.45 -58.98 13.11
CA GLY A 313 -20.56 -58.04 12.91
C GLY A 313 -20.48 -57.19 11.63
N TRP A 314 -19.52 -57.46 10.75
CA TRP A 314 -19.46 -56.89 9.40
C TRP A 314 -20.57 -57.47 8.50
N LEU A 315 -21.29 -56.60 7.79
CA LEU A 315 -22.42 -56.98 6.93
C LEU A 315 -21.98 -57.00 5.45
N ASP A 316 -21.63 -58.16 4.89
CA ASP A 316 -21.10 -58.24 3.52
C ASP A 316 -22.15 -57.97 2.44
N ASP A 317 -23.38 -58.40 2.68
CA ASP A 317 -24.46 -58.35 1.70
C ASP A 317 -25.12 -56.96 1.62
N GLU A 318 -24.85 -56.09 2.59
CA GLU A 318 -25.41 -54.74 2.65
C GLU A 318 -24.46 -53.74 2.00
N PRO A 319 -24.95 -52.86 1.10
CA PRO A 319 -24.11 -51.86 0.48
C PRO A 319 -23.69 -50.81 1.52
N LYS A 320 -22.45 -50.31 1.39
CA LYS A 320 -21.91 -49.25 2.24
C LYS A 320 -22.70 -47.94 2.12
N PHE A 321 -23.25 -47.69 0.93
CA PHE A 321 -24.06 -46.52 0.62
C PHE A 321 -25.41 -46.93 0.07
N ILE A 322 -26.46 -46.25 0.50
CA ILE A 322 -27.83 -46.37 -0.01
C ILE A 322 -28.27 -45.02 -0.58
N PRO A 323 -29.12 -44.99 -1.62
CA PRO A 323 -29.72 -43.73 -2.07
C PRO A 323 -30.53 -43.11 -0.93
N ASP A 324 -30.41 -41.80 -0.75
CA ASP A 324 -31.15 -41.08 0.29
C ASP A 324 -32.67 -41.18 0.01
N PRO A 325 -33.46 -41.80 0.91
CA PRO A 325 -34.90 -41.95 0.71
C PRO A 325 -35.68 -40.62 0.79
N ASN A 326 -35.04 -39.54 1.27
CA ASN A 326 -35.65 -38.22 1.38
C ASN A 326 -35.18 -37.27 0.27
N ALA A 327 -34.31 -37.72 -0.64
CA ALA A 327 -33.90 -36.90 -1.77
C ALA A 327 -35.00 -36.92 -2.83
N GLU A 328 -35.47 -35.73 -3.20
CA GLU A 328 -36.41 -35.54 -4.30
C GLU A 328 -35.67 -34.94 -5.50
N LYS A 329 -36.07 -35.37 -6.70
CA LYS A 329 -35.53 -34.84 -7.96
C LYS A 329 -35.90 -33.35 -8.05
N PRO A 330 -34.93 -32.44 -8.29
CA PRO A 330 -35.24 -31.03 -8.50
C PRO A 330 -36.16 -30.82 -9.71
N ASP A 331 -37.13 -29.92 -9.57
CA ASP A 331 -38.10 -29.60 -10.64
C ASP A 331 -37.44 -29.02 -11.92
N ASP A 332 -36.25 -28.41 -11.78
CA ASP A 332 -35.48 -27.84 -12.89
C ASP A 332 -34.52 -28.86 -13.54
N TRP A 333 -34.52 -30.12 -13.10
CA TRP A 333 -33.65 -31.16 -13.65
C TRP A 333 -34.15 -31.67 -15.00
N ASN A 334 -33.36 -31.49 -16.05
CA ASN A 334 -33.72 -31.90 -17.40
C ASN A 334 -32.90 -33.13 -17.84
N GLU A 335 -33.54 -34.29 -17.98
CA GLU A 335 -32.85 -35.55 -18.31
C GLU A 335 -32.12 -35.54 -19.66
N ASP A 336 -32.55 -34.72 -20.62
CA ASP A 336 -31.91 -34.61 -21.95
C ASP A 336 -30.62 -33.76 -21.91
N MET A 337 -30.54 -32.80 -20.98
CA MET A 337 -29.39 -31.90 -20.82
C MET A 337 -28.46 -32.31 -19.67
N ASP A 338 -29.02 -32.80 -18.57
CA ASP A 338 -28.35 -33.10 -17.30
C ASP A 338 -28.18 -34.62 -17.03
N GLY A 339 -28.83 -35.47 -17.81
CA GLY A 339 -28.79 -36.94 -17.67
C GLY A 339 -29.84 -37.52 -16.71
N GLU A 340 -29.87 -38.85 -16.54
CA GLU A 340 -30.76 -39.52 -15.59
C GLU A 340 -30.44 -39.06 -14.15
N TRP A 341 -31.47 -38.64 -13.41
CA TRP A 341 -31.27 -38.19 -12.03
C TRP A 341 -31.05 -39.38 -11.10
N GLU A 342 -29.92 -39.41 -10.41
CA GLU A 342 -29.61 -40.37 -9.35
C GLU A 342 -29.64 -39.68 -7.99
N ALA A 343 -30.32 -40.30 -7.01
CA ALA A 343 -30.38 -39.77 -5.65
C ALA A 343 -28.98 -39.77 -5.00
N PRO A 344 -28.63 -38.73 -4.21
CA PRO A 344 -27.38 -38.69 -3.47
C PRO A 344 -27.26 -39.92 -2.55
N GLN A 345 -26.07 -40.50 -2.54
CA GLN A 345 -25.76 -41.68 -1.75
C GLN A 345 -25.40 -41.31 -0.31
N ILE A 346 -26.11 -41.89 0.67
CA ILE A 346 -25.83 -41.73 2.11
C ILE A 346 -25.28 -43.02 2.69
N LEU A 347 -24.50 -42.91 3.77
CA LEU A 347 -24.02 -44.08 4.50
C LEU A 347 -25.20 -44.85 5.05
N ASN A 348 -25.25 -46.16 4.77
CA ASN A 348 -26.32 -47.02 5.26
C ASN A 348 -26.32 -47.03 6.81
N PRO A 349 -27.41 -46.61 7.48
CA PRO A 349 -27.47 -46.54 8.94
C PRO A 349 -27.25 -47.88 9.67
N ALA A 350 -27.43 -49.01 8.96
CA ALA A 350 -27.13 -50.34 9.47
C ALA A 350 -25.63 -50.61 9.61
N CYS A 351 -24.79 -49.83 8.92
CA CYS A 351 -23.34 -50.04 8.78
C CYS A 351 -22.52 -49.40 9.90
N ARG A 352 -22.79 -49.81 11.15
CA ARG A 352 -22.07 -49.28 12.32
C ARG A 352 -20.63 -49.80 12.46
N ILE A 353 -20.38 -51.04 12.06
CA ILE A 353 -19.07 -51.72 12.16
C ILE A 353 -18.39 -51.77 10.79
N GLY A 354 -19.17 -52.05 9.74
CA GLY A 354 -18.77 -51.97 8.35
C GLY A 354 -19.68 -52.81 7.45
N CYS A 355 -19.72 -52.45 6.17
CA CYS A 355 -20.61 -53.01 5.17
C CYS A 355 -19.95 -53.12 3.81
N GLY A 356 -20.48 -54.02 2.98
CA GLY A 356 -19.96 -54.38 1.66
C GLY A 356 -18.88 -55.45 1.74
N GLU A 357 -18.31 -55.85 0.60
CA GLU A 357 -17.25 -56.86 0.58
C GLU A 357 -16.04 -56.40 1.42
N TRP A 358 -15.77 -57.13 2.49
CA TRP A 358 -14.61 -56.85 3.33
C TRP A 358 -13.31 -57.13 2.58
N LYS A 359 -12.42 -56.13 2.53
CA LYS A 359 -11.04 -56.27 2.07
C LYS A 359 -10.09 -55.96 3.22
N PRO A 360 -9.01 -56.73 3.41
CA PRO A 360 -7.99 -56.40 4.39
C PRO A 360 -7.46 -54.99 4.17
N PRO A 361 -7.13 -54.24 5.23
CA PRO A 361 -6.49 -52.94 5.06
C PRO A 361 -5.13 -53.14 4.38
N MET A 362 -4.76 -52.18 3.53
CA MET A 362 -3.46 -52.17 2.88
C MET A 362 -2.42 -51.59 3.86
N ILE A 363 -1.30 -52.27 4.03
CA ILE A 363 -0.14 -51.81 4.80
C ILE A 363 1.04 -51.59 3.86
N ASP A 364 1.95 -50.71 4.26
CA ASP A 364 3.13 -50.42 3.46
C ASP A 364 4.04 -51.66 3.39
N ASN A 365 4.45 -52.02 2.18
CA ASN A 365 5.30 -53.17 1.94
C ASN A 365 6.73 -52.86 2.39
N PRO A 366 7.29 -53.56 3.41
CA PRO A 366 8.64 -53.30 3.88
C PRO A 366 9.73 -53.57 2.83
N LYS A 367 9.40 -54.29 1.76
CA LYS A 367 10.31 -54.61 0.64
C LYS A 367 10.23 -53.61 -0.50
N TYR A 368 9.25 -52.71 -0.50
CA TYR A 368 9.12 -51.70 -1.53
C TYR A 368 10.23 -50.66 -1.40
N LYS A 369 11.03 -50.50 -2.46
CA LYS A 369 12.10 -49.51 -2.52
C LYS A 369 11.83 -48.40 -3.55
N GLY A 370 10.76 -48.51 -4.34
CA GLY A 370 10.45 -47.56 -5.42
C GLY A 370 11.24 -47.83 -6.71
N VAL A 371 11.19 -46.89 -7.65
CA VAL A 371 11.99 -46.96 -8.90
C VAL A 371 13.43 -46.59 -8.58
N TRP A 372 14.39 -47.42 -8.98
CA TRP A 372 15.79 -47.14 -8.72
C TRP A 372 16.25 -45.95 -9.57
N SER A 373 16.88 -44.98 -8.92
CA SER A 373 17.55 -43.85 -9.60
C SER A 373 19.03 -43.86 -9.24
N PRO A 374 19.93 -43.73 -10.23
CA PRO A 374 21.37 -43.63 -9.97
C PRO A 374 21.69 -42.34 -9.19
N PRO A 375 22.73 -42.36 -8.33
CA PRO A 375 23.20 -41.15 -7.66
C PRO A 375 23.65 -40.10 -8.68
N LEU A 376 23.43 -38.83 -8.35
CA LEU A 376 23.86 -37.71 -9.19
C LEU A 376 25.32 -37.35 -8.90
N VAL A 377 26.16 -37.37 -9.94
CA VAL A 377 27.57 -36.95 -9.90
C VAL A 377 27.76 -35.65 -10.66
N ASP A 378 28.79 -34.88 -10.28
CA ASP A 378 29.12 -33.64 -10.98
C ASP A 378 29.52 -33.95 -12.42
N ASN A 379 28.92 -33.22 -13.36
CA ASN A 379 29.12 -33.43 -14.78
C ASN A 379 30.48 -32.86 -15.21
N PRO A 380 31.43 -33.69 -15.68
CA PRO A 380 32.74 -33.19 -16.13
C PRO A 380 32.66 -32.24 -17.33
N ASN A 381 31.56 -32.29 -18.10
CA ASN A 381 31.33 -31.45 -19.28
C ASN A 381 30.51 -30.19 -18.99
N TYR A 382 30.20 -29.90 -17.72
CA TYR A 382 29.45 -28.71 -17.34
C TYR A 382 30.23 -27.44 -17.70
N GLN A 383 29.67 -26.65 -18.62
CA GLN A 383 30.31 -25.42 -19.12
C GLN A 383 29.74 -24.15 -18.48
N GLY A 384 28.82 -24.29 -17.52
CA GLY A 384 28.06 -23.17 -16.95
C GLY A 384 26.70 -22.99 -17.64
N ILE A 385 25.90 -22.06 -17.13
CA ILE A 385 24.66 -21.64 -17.82
C ILE A 385 25.09 -20.82 -19.03
N TRP A 386 24.63 -21.19 -20.23
CA TRP A 386 25.00 -20.48 -21.44
C TRP A 386 24.35 -19.09 -21.44
N SER A 387 25.12 -18.07 -21.82
CA SER A 387 24.64 -16.72 -22.11
C SER A 387 25.18 -16.27 -23.46
N PRO A 388 24.40 -15.55 -24.29
CA PRO A 388 24.90 -14.99 -25.54
C PRO A 388 26.12 -14.09 -25.33
N ARG A 389 26.97 -13.97 -26.35
CA ARG A 389 28.08 -13.00 -26.34
C ARG A 389 27.56 -11.58 -26.23
N LYS A 390 28.27 -10.75 -25.46
CA LYS A 390 28.02 -9.31 -25.38
C LYS A 390 28.65 -8.60 -26.58
N ILE A 391 27.86 -7.84 -27.31
CA ILE A 391 28.29 -6.98 -28.42
C ILE A 391 28.07 -5.51 -28.07
N PRO A 392 28.88 -4.58 -28.61
CA PRO A 392 28.63 -3.15 -28.43
C PRO A 392 27.25 -2.77 -28.93
N ASN A 393 26.51 -2.00 -28.13
CA ASN A 393 25.17 -1.56 -28.47
C ASN A 393 25.23 -0.45 -29.54
N PRO A 394 24.68 -0.65 -30.76
CA PRO A 394 24.68 0.38 -31.80
C PRO A 394 23.89 1.63 -31.40
N ASP A 395 22.85 1.46 -30.59
CA ASP A 395 21.95 2.53 -30.13
C ASP A 395 22.46 3.22 -28.85
N TYR A 396 23.64 2.82 -28.34
CA TYR A 396 24.23 3.40 -27.13
C TYR A 396 24.36 4.92 -27.22
N PHE A 397 23.82 5.66 -26.27
CA PHE A 397 24.08 7.08 -26.08
C PHE A 397 24.28 7.39 -24.60
N GLU A 398 24.85 8.56 -24.33
CA GLU A 398 25.08 9.07 -22.99
C GLU A 398 24.44 10.47 -22.96
N ASP A 399 23.43 10.60 -22.11
CA ASP A 399 22.79 11.85 -21.75
C ASP A 399 23.07 12.12 -20.27
N ASP A 400 23.71 13.26 -20.01
CA ASP A 400 24.13 13.67 -18.68
C ASP A 400 23.05 14.50 -17.97
N HIS A 401 22.09 15.09 -18.71
CA HIS A 401 21.10 16.04 -18.19
C HIS A 401 19.68 15.75 -18.70
N PRO A 402 19.08 14.64 -18.25
CA PRO A 402 17.74 14.23 -18.66
C PRO A 402 16.62 15.19 -18.25
N PHE A 403 16.86 16.12 -17.31
CA PHE A 403 15.90 17.15 -16.93
C PHE A 403 15.44 18.02 -18.10
N LEU A 404 16.26 18.16 -19.15
CA LEU A 404 15.97 18.95 -20.36
C LEU A 404 14.94 18.27 -21.27
N LEU A 405 13.74 18.06 -20.74
CA LEU A 405 12.61 17.47 -21.44
C LEU A 405 11.92 18.46 -22.38
N THR A 406 11.01 17.97 -23.21
CA THR A 406 10.17 18.81 -24.06
C THR A 406 9.25 19.70 -23.21
N SER A 407 9.15 20.99 -23.54
CA SER A 407 8.20 21.91 -22.91
C SER A 407 6.76 21.40 -23.01
N PHE A 408 5.91 21.86 -22.10
CA PHE A 408 4.48 21.55 -22.08
C PHE A 408 3.66 22.83 -21.94
N SER A 409 2.46 22.84 -22.55
CA SER A 409 1.60 24.03 -22.63
C SER A 409 0.16 23.79 -22.19
N ALA A 410 -0.23 22.54 -21.90
CA ALA A 410 -1.54 22.22 -21.34
C ALA A 410 -1.45 21.12 -20.28
N LEU A 411 -2.44 21.08 -19.38
CA LEU A 411 -2.69 19.99 -18.44
C LEU A 411 -3.92 19.23 -18.91
N GLY A 412 -3.86 17.90 -18.90
CA GLY A 412 -4.94 17.02 -19.30
C GLY A 412 -5.19 15.90 -18.30
N LEU A 413 -6.46 15.52 -18.15
CA LEU A 413 -6.91 14.34 -17.42
C LEU A 413 -7.49 13.38 -18.46
N GLU A 414 -6.81 12.27 -18.71
CA GLU A 414 -7.27 11.19 -19.60
C GLU A 414 -7.34 9.91 -18.79
N LEU A 415 -8.55 9.55 -18.36
CA LEU A 415 -8.77 8.55 -17.33
C LEU A 415 -9.84 7.57 -17.75
N TRP A 416 -9.57 6.30 -17.48
CA TRP A 416 -10.57 5.25 -17.48
C TRP A 416 -10.81 4.82 -16.04
N SER A 417 -12.08 4.75 -15.63
CA SER A 417 -12.44 4.35 -14.27
C SER A 417 -13.70 3.49 -14.24
N MET A 418 -13.64 2.42 -13.45
CA MET A 418 -14.77 1.55 -13.09
C MET A 418 -15.57 2.07 -11.91
N THR A 419 -15.13 3.15 -11.26
CA THR A 419 -15.80 3.83 -10.15
C THR A 419 -16.07 5.29 -10.49
N SER A 420 -17.20 5.81 -10.00
CA SER A 420 -17.56 7.21 -10.11
C SER A 420 -17.13 8.00 -8.88
N ASP A 421 -17.35 9.30 -8.92
CA ASP A 421 -17.16 10.27 -7.84
C ASP A 421 -15.71 10.45 -7.39
N ILE A 422 -14.76 10.33 -8.33
CA ILE A 422 -13.38 10.76 -8.11
C ILE A 422 -13.34 12.28 -8.18
N TYR A 423 -12.93 12.91 -7.09
CA TYR A 423 -12.87 14.35 -6.91
C TYR A 423 -11.44 14.85 -7.08
N PHE A 424 -11.28 15.89 -7.89
CA PHE A 424 -10.01 16.56 -8.16
C PHE A 424 -10.11 18.03 -7.81
N ASP A 425 -9.08 18.58 -7.17
CA ASP A 425 -9.04 20.00 -6.86
C ASP A 425 -7.63 20.57 -6.64
N ASN A 426 -7.52 21.89 -6.50
CA ASN A 426 -6.33 22.64 -6.12
C ASN A 426 -5.11 22.33 -6.99
N PHE A 427 -5.31 22.27 -8.31
CA PHE A 427 -4.22 22.13 -9.27
C PHE A 427 -3.32 23.36 -9.22
N ILE A 428 -2.03 23.16 -9.04
CA ILE A 428 -1.02 24.21 -9.14
C ILE A 428 0.24 23.69 -9.85
N ILE A 429 0.78 24.50 -10.75
CA ILE A 429 2.08 24.26 -11.41
C ILE A 429 2.95 25.50 -11.23
N CYS A 430 4.08 25.35 -10.56
CA CYS A 430 5.00 26.45 -10.23
C CYS A 430 6.47 26.00 -10.27
N SER A 431 7.37 26.93 -9.99
CA SER A 431 8.83 26.70 -9.94
C SER A 431 9.45 26.90 -8.55
N GLU A 432 8.66 27.24 -7.55
CA GLU A 432 9.15 27.56 -6.20
C GLU A 432 8.34 26.73 -5.20
N LYS A 433 9.03 26.00 -4.33
CA LYS A 433 8.37 25.05 -3.43
C LYS A 433 7.56 25.76 -2.37
N GLU A 434 8.02 26.92 -1.93
CA GLU A 434 7.35 27.78 -0.97
C GLU A 434 5.97 28.22 -1.46
N VAL A 435 5.81 28.44 -2.78
CA VAL A 435 4.53 28.82 -3.39
C VAL A 435 3.55 27.66 -3.35
N ALA A 436 4.00 26.45 -3.64
CA ALA A 436 3.19 25.24 -3.55
C ALA A 436 2.81 24.89 -2.10
N ASP A 437 3.75 25.04 -1.17
CA ASP A 437 3.54 24.76 0.25
C ASP A 437 2.53 25.75 0.86
N HIS A 438 2.59 27.04 0.51
CA HIS A 438 1.60 28.03 0.93
C HIS A 438 0.22 27.74 0.33
N TRP A 439 0.16 27.36 -0.95
CA TRP A 439 -1.08 26.96 -1.62
C TRP A 439 -1.71 25.73 -0.94
N ALA A 440 -0.90 24.73 -0.59
CA ALA A 440 -1.35 23.56 0.16
C ALA A 440 -1.85 23.91 1.57
N ALA A 441 -1.22 24.90 2.22
CA ALA A 441 -1.60 25.34 3.55
C ALA A 441 -2.96 26.07 3.55
N ASP A 442 -3.22 26.89 2.54
CA ASP A 442 -4.48 27.63 2.40
C ASP A 442 -5.64 26.74 1.94
N GLY A 443 -5.38 25.77 1.04
CA GLY A 443 -6.37 24.84 0.50
C GLY A 443 -6.43 23.53 1.29
N TRP A 444 -5.65 22.53 0.87
CA TRP A 444 -5.68 21.17 1.40
C TRP A 444 -5.64 21.07 2.94
N ARG A 445 -4.71 21.78 3.60
CA ARG A 445 -4.53 21.69 5.05
C ARG A 445 -5.77 22.17 5.81
N TRP A 446 -6.47 23.16 5.26
CA TRP A 446 -7.74 23.63 5.80
C TRP A 446 -8.82 22.54 5.72
N LYS A 447 -8.92 21.85 4.58
CA LYS A 447 -9.87 20.74 4.38
C LYS A 447 -9.58 19.59 5.34
N ILE A 448 -8.31 19.21 5.51
CA ILE A 448 -7.91 18.17 6.46
C ILE A 448 -8.21 18.56 7.90
N MET A 449 -8.00 19.81 8.30
CA MET A 449 -8.35 20.28 9.64
C MET A 449 -9.86 20.14 9.90
N ILE A 450 -10.71 20.50 8.93
CA ILE A 450 -12.16 20.33 9.02
C ILE A 450 -12.54 18.84 9.05
N ALA A 451 -11.95 18.02 8.17
CA ALA A 451 -12.20 16.60 8.14
C ALA A 451 -11.86 15.93 9.47
N ASN A 452 -10.69 16.24 10.04
CA ASN A 452 -10.25 15.73 11.35
C ASN A 452 -11.13 16.24 12.50
N ALA A 453 -11.63 17.47 12.42
CA ALA A 453 -12.58 18.00 13.42
C ALA A 453 -13.97 17.34 13.34
N ASN A 454 -14.37 16.92 12.14
CA ASN A 454 -15.62 16.20 11.90
C ASN A 454 -15.52 14.71 12.23
N GLU A 455 -14.31 14.14 12.30
CA GLU A 455 -14.15 12.75 12.73
C GLU A 455 -14.77 12.53 14.11
N PRO A 456 -15.61 11.49 14.28
CA PRO A 456 -16.23 11.22 15.55
C PRO A 456 -15.14 10.82 16.54
N GLY A 457 -14.79 11.73 17.45
CA GLY A 457 -13.84 11.43 18.52
C GLY A 457 -14.19 10.13 19.24
N VAL A 458 -13.19 9.45 19.80
CA VAL A 458 -13.28 8.09 20.37
C VAL A 458 -14.55 7.86 21.20
N LEU A 459 -15.00 8.85 21.98
CA LEU A 459 -16.23 8.78 22.76
C LEU A 459 -17.51 8.67 21.91
N LYS A 460 -17.63 9.42 20.81
CA LYS A 460 -18.78 9.31 19.88
C LYS A 460 -18.78 7.96 19.18
N GLN A 461 -17.61 7.43 18.82
CA GLN A 461 -17.49 6.11 18.23
C GLN A 461 -17.88 5.00 19.22
N LEU A 462 -17.44 5.11 20.48
CA LEU A 462 -17.85 4.20 21.56
C LEU A 462 -19.36 4.28 21.81
N MET A 463 -19.96 5.47 21.81
CA MET A 463 -21.40 5.66 21.96
C MET A 463 -22.18 5.04 20.78
N ALA A 464 -21.77 5.30 19.54
CA ALA A 464 -22.41 4.73 18.35
C ALA A 464 -22.31 3.20 18.31
N ALA A 465 -21.15 2.63 18.68
CA ALA A 465 -20.99 1.19 18.82
C ALA A 465 -21.93 0.61 19.89
N ALA A 466 -22.13 1.33 21.01
CA ALA A 466 -23.01 0.89 22.09
C ALA A 466 -24.51 1.06 21.79
N GLU A 467 -24.89 1.92 20.83
CA GLU A 467 -26.25 1.94 20.28
C GLU A 467 -26.54 0.71 19.41
N GLY A 468 -25.58 0.28 18.59
CA GLY A 468 -25.71 -0.96 17.80
C GLY A 468 -25.66 -2.23 18.66
N HIS A 469 -24.95 -2.18 19.78
CA HIS A 469 -24.74 -3.31 20.68
C HIS A 469 -24.91 -2.89 22.15
N PRO A 470 -26.14 -2.94 22.69
CA PRO A 470 -26.44 -2.44 24.04
C PRO A 470 -25.63 -3.08 25.17
N TRP A 471 -25.07 -4.28 24.97
CA TRP A 471 -24.21 -4.97 25.94
C TRP A 471 -22.84 -4.29 26.13
N LEU A 472 -22.38 -3.49 25.15
CA LEU A 472 -21.13 -2.72 25.26
C LEU A 472 -21.22 -1.66 26.35
N TRP A 473 -22.40 -1.09 26.64
CA TRP A 473 -22.59 -0.18 27.79
C TRP A 473 -22.22 -0.84 29.12
N LEU A 474 -22.53 -2.13 29.28
CA LEU A 474 -22.21 -2.88 30.48
C LEU A 474 -20.70 -3.09 30.60
N ILE A 475 -20.01 -3.35 29.48
CA ILE A 475 -18.56 -3.45 29.44
C ILE A 475 -17.91 -2.10 29.75
N TYR A 476 -18.38 -0.99 29.15
CA TYR A 476 -17.84 0.34 29.42
C TYR A 476 -18.05 0.76 30.88
N LEU A 477 -19.20 0.44 31.47
CA LEU A 477 -19.44 0.67 32.89
C LEU A 477 -18.51 -0.14 33.78
N VAL A 478 -18.25 -1.41 33.46
CA VAL A 478 -17.35 -2.26 34.26
C VAL A 478 -15.89 -1.89 34.09
N THR A 479 -15.45 -1.55 32.88
CA THR A 479 -14.03 -1.30 32.55
C THR A 479 -13.60 0.14 32.75
N GLY A 480 -14.47 1.13 32.50
CA GLY A 480 -14.19 2.54 32.72
C GLY A 480 -14.90 3.13 33.94
N GLY A 481 -16.21 2.86 34.07
CA GLY A 481 -17.05 3.44 35.12
C GLY A 481 -16.69 2.99 36.54
N VAL A 482 -16.50 1.69 36.76
CA VAL A 482 -16.18 1.11 38.08
C VAL A 482 -14.81 1.58 38.59
N PRO A 483 -13.73 1.58 37.79
CA PRO A 483 -12.45 2.13 38.23
C PRO A 483 -12.53 3.62 38.60
N ILE A 484 -13.20 4.45 37.79
CA ILE A 484 -13.38 5.87 38.09
C ILE A 484 -14.19 6.08 39.37
N ALA A 485 -15.26 5.29 39.59
CA ALA A 485 -16.05 5.33 40.81
C ALA A 485 -15.25 4.91 42.05
N LEU A 486 -14.38 3.90 41.92
CA LEU A 486 -13.49 3.46 42.99
C LEU A 486 -12.43 4.52 43.31
N ILE A 487 -11.83 5.14 42.30
CA ILE A 487 -10.85 6.21 42.46
C ILE A 487 -11.48 7.43 43.12
N THR A 488 -12.65 7.89 42.64
CA THR A 488 -13.36 9.04 43.23
C THR A 488 -13.83 8.75 44.66
N SER A 489 -14.25 7.51 44.95
CA SER A 489 -14.60 7.08 46.30
C SER A 489 -13.39 7.00 47.25
N PHE A 490 -12.19 6.70 46.74
CA PHE A 490 -10.97 6.67 47.55
C PHE A 490 -10.31 8.05 47.71
N CYS A 491 -10.49 8.93 46.72
CA CYS A 491 -9.89 10.26 46.69
C CYS A 491 -10.77 11.36 47.33
N TRP A 492 -12.01 11.08 47.74
CA TRP A 492 -12.80 12.04 48.54
C TRP A 492 -12.52 11.91 50.06
N PRO A 493 -12.02 12.97 50.73
CA PRO A 493 -11.68 12.91 52.15
C PRO A 493 -12.92 12.82 53.04
N ARG A 494 -13.05 11.70 53.78
CA ARG A 494 -14.07 11.53 54.83
C ARG A 494 -13.82 12.52 55.98
N LYS A 495 -14.68 13.53 56.11
CA LYS A 495 -14.70 14.46 57.25
C LYS A 495 -15.00 13.73 58.56
N VAL A 496 -14.01 13.65 59.45
CA VAL A 496 -14.17 13.17 60.83
C VAL A 496 -14.77 14.29 61.68
N LYS A 497 -15.95 14.06 62.28
CA LYS A 497 -16.60 15.00 63.21
C LYS A 497 -15.93 14.97 64.59
N LYS A 498 -15.52 16.12 65.13
CA LYS A 498 -15.31 16.35 66.57
C LYS A 498 -16.12 17.57 67.03
N LYS A 499 -16.91 17.40 68.10
CA LYS A 499 -17.64 18.46 68.83
C LYS A 499 -16.70 19.14 69.83
N TYR A 500 -16.87 20.45 70.10
CA TYR A 500 -17.16 21.04 71.43
C TYR A 500 -17.21 22.59 71.41
N LYS A 501 -18.35 23.11 71.92
CA LYS A 501 -18.69 24.34 72.68
C LYS A 501 -18.05 25.72 72.44
N ASP A 502 -18.97 26.69 72.35
CA ASP A 502 -18.83 28.15 72.46
C ASP A 502 -18.19 28.64 73.77
N THR A 503 -17.50 29.78 73.70
CA THR A 503 -17.72 30.90 74.63
C THR A 503 -17.16 32.21 74.07
N GLU A 504 -18.04 33.21 73.99
CA GLU A 504 -17.77 34.63 73.75
C GLU A 504 -16.89 35.24 74.86
N TYR A 505 -16.05 36.24 74.56
CA TYR A 505 -16.23 37.61 75.10
C TYR A 505 -15.26 38.67 74.52
N LYS A 506 -15.89 39.74 74.05
CA LYS A 506 -15.57 41.17 73.80
C LYS A 506 -14.17 41.78 74.11
N LYS A 507 -13.73 42.60 73.13
CA LYS A 507 -13.00 43.91 73.15
C LYS A 507 -13.29 44.81 74.38
N PRO A 508 -12.52 45.90 74.73
CA PRO A 508 -11.93 46.89 73.80
C PRO A 508 -10.64 47.70 74.19
N ASP A 509 -10.09 48.35 73.16
CA ASP A 509 -9.51 49.70 72.98
C ASP A 509 -8.34 50.32 73.80
N ILE A 510 -7.55 51.10 73.03
CA ILE A 510 -6.80 52.37 73.31
C ILE A 510 -5.25 52.33 73.26
N TYR A 511 -4.73 52.70 72.08
CA TYR A 511 -3.70 53.70 71.71
C TYR A 511 -2.40 53.98 72.56
N ILE A 512 -1.24 53.55 72.01
CA ILE A 512 0.05 54.26 71.64
C ILE A 512 0.75 55.17 72.71
N PRO A 513 2.10 55.07 72.97
CA PRO A 513 3.12 55.49 71.99
C PRO A 513 4.56 54.89 71.98
N GLN A 514 5.10 54.83 70.75
CA GLN A 514 6.45 55.17 70.22
C GLN A 514 7.79 54.61 70.76
N THR A 515 8.74 54.60 69.80
CA THR A 515 10.22 54.52 69.83
C THR A 515 10.82 53.10 69.83
N LYS A 516 11.90 52.76 69.12
CA LYS A 516 12.90 53.33 68.19
C LYS A 516 13.61 52.07 67.60
N GLY A 517 14.29 52.01 66.46
CA GLY A 517 14.82 53.02 65.57
C GLY A 517 15.42 52.32 64.32
N VAL A 518 15.68 53.16 63.32
CA VAL A 518 16.33 52.88 62.05
C VAL A 518 17.85 53.03 62.20
N LEU A 519 18.63 52.16 61.55
CA LEU A 519 20.00 52.41 61.02
C LEU A 519 20.38 51.17 60.17
N GLU A 520 20.39 51.20 58.84
CA GLU A 520 21.40 51.75 57.89
C GLU A 520 22.77 51.03 57.85
N GLN A 521 23.24 50.84 56.61
CA GLN A 521 24.64 50.77 56.14
C GLN A 521 25.40 49.45 56.31
N GLU A 522 26.38 49.06 55.49
CA GLU A 522 26.83 49.39 54.12
C GLU A 522 27.96 48.39 53.80
N VAL A 523 28.32 48.38 52.51
CA VAL A 523 29.37 47.64 51.78
C VAL A 523 30.80 47.74 52.37
N LYS A 524 31.61 46.68 52.15
CA LYS A 524 33.06 46.62 51.76
C LYS A 524 33.76 45.42 52.44
N GLU A 525 34.74 44.71 51.89
CA GLU A 525 35.71 44.86 50.78
C GLU A 525 36.33 43.44 50.58
N GLU A 526 36.37 42.87 49.37
CA GLU A 526 37.49 42.80 48.40
C GLU A 526 38.36 41.50 48.41
N LYS A 527 38.58 40.98 47.18
CA LYS A 527 39.74 40.20 46.65
C LYS A 527 39.90 38.72 47.07
N ALA A 528 40.35 37.76 46.24
CA ALA A 528 40.75 37.69 44.82
C ALA A 528 41.03 36.20 44.43
N ALA A 529 41.09 35.93 43.11
CA ALA A 529 41.83 34.87 42.38
C ALA A 529 41.48 33.38 42.67
N LEU A 530 41.02 32.57 41.69
CA LEU A 530 41.72 31.97 40.53
C LEU A 530 42.76 30.90 40.92
N GLU A 531 42.67 29.73 40.26
CA GLU A 531 43.74 28.78 39.85
C GLU A 531 43.55 27.29 40.25
N LYS A 532 43.40 26.43 39.22
CA LYS A 532 44.02 25.08 39.10
C LYS A 532 45.54 25.27 38.81
N PRO A 533 46.47 24.28 38.70
CA PRO A 533 46.39 22.79 38.67
C PRO A 533 47.57 22.09 39.44
N ILE A 534 47.97 20.86 39.03
CA ILE A 534 49.32 20.21 39.12
C ILE A 534 49.61 19.45 40.46
N ASP A 535 50.18 18.25 40.57
CA ASP A 535 50.71 17.22 39.65
C ASP A 535 51.04 15.91 40.42
N LEU A 536 51.16 14.81 39.66
CA LEU A 536 52.18 13.74 39.70
C LEU A 536 52.33 12.66 40.82
N GLU A 537 52.80 11.52 40.30
CA GLU A 537 53.45 10.31 40.86
C GLU A 537 52.55 9.17 41.37
N GLU A 538 52.46 8.03 40.64
CA GLU A 538 53.41 6.88 40.60
C GLU A 538 53.40 6.09 41.93
N GLU A 539 53.35 4.75 42.03
CA GLU A 539 53.74 3.66 41.12
C GLU A 539 53.29 2.31 41.74
N ARG A 540 53.38 1.25 40.92
CA ARG A 540 53.47 -0.22 41.21
C ARG A 540 52.15 -1.01 41.40
N GLN A 541 51.92 -2.12 40.70
CA GLN A 541 52.85 -3.15 40.21
C GLN A 541 52.31 -3.89 38.96
N GLN A 542 53.23 -4.25 38.05
CA GLN A 542 53.08 -4.98 36.78
C GLN A 542 53.03 -6.51 36.90
N SER A 543 52.55 -7.12 35.80
CA SER A 543 53.10 -8.25 34.98
C SER A 543 52.13 -9.44 34.83
N ASP A 544 51.48 -9.68 33.68
CA ASP A 544 51.99 -10.19 32.36
C ASP A 544 52.72 -11.53 32.48
N GLY A 545 52.55 -12.59 31.68
CA GLY A 545 51.78 -12.92 30.46
C GLY A 545 51.64 -14.48 30.43
N GLU A 546 51.41 -15.26 29.37
CA GLU A 546 51.39 -15.08 27.92
C GLU A 546 50.96 -16.43 27.27
N MET A 547 50.18 -16.37 26.17
CA MET A 547 50.12 -17.19 24.93
C MET A 547 50.14 -18.75 24.83
N LEU A 548 49.27 -19.23 23.91
CA LEU A 548 49.47 -20.12 22.72
C LEU A 548 48.61 -21.42 22.59
N GLU A 549 47.78 -21.41 21.53
CA GLU A 549 47.47 -22.45 20.50
C GLU A 549 46.92 -23.87 20.79
N LYS A 550 45.85 -24.18 20.02
CA LYS A 550 45.55 -25.37 19.18
C LYS A 550 44.60 -26.51 19.62
N GLU A 551 43.63 -26.71 18.71
CA GLU A 551 43.08 -27.95 18.09
C GLU A 551 42.17 -28.96 18.84
N GLU A 552 41.06 -29.25 18.14
CA GLU A 552 40.32 -30.51 17.95
C GLU A 552 39.24 -31.04 18.94
N GLU A 553 38.05 -31.20 18.34
CA GLU A 553 37.07 -32.31 18.39
C GLU A 553 36.64 -32.95 19.73
N ASP A 554 35.34 -32.84 20.06
CA ASP A 554 34.39 -33.98 20.05
C ASP A 554 32.98 -33.55 20.56
N GLU A 555 31.97 -33.88 19.76
CA GLU A 555 30.51 -33.84 20.05
C GLU A 555 30.08 -35.10 20.88
N PRO A 556 28.78 -35.40 21.21
CA PRO A 556 27.48 -34.78 20.84
C PRO A 556 26.41 -34.72 21.99
N GLU A 557 25.16 -34.43 21.57
CA GLU A 557 23.83 -34.69 22.18
C GLU A 557 23.26 -33.58 23.11
N GLU A 558 22.02 -33.08 22.98
CA GLU A 558 20.82 -33.45 22.22
C GLU A 558 19.89 -32.21 22.20
N LYS A 559 19.35 -31.83 21.03
CA LYS A 559 18.16 -30.96 20.93
C LYS A 559 17.26 -31.48 19.82
N SER A 560 16.09 -31.98 20.22
CA SER A 560 14.98 -32.37 19.36
C SER A 560 14.02 -31.19 19.17
N GLU A 561 13.91 -30.66 17.96
CA GLU A 561 12.69 -30.01 17.45
C GLU A 561 12.44 -30.57 16.03
N GLU A 562 11.33 -31.29 15.87
CA GLU A 562 10.87 -31.89 14.62
C GLU A 562 10.27 -30.81 13.70
N GLU A 563 10.93 -30.55 12.57
CA GLU A 563 10.30 -30.05 11.36
C GLU A 563 9.77 -31.24 10.55
N ILE A 564 8.46 -31.25 10.27
CA ILE A 564 7.85 -32.15 9.29
C ILE A 564 7.98 -31.50 7.90
N LYS A 565 8.91 -32.00 7.09
CA LYS A 565 8.94 -31.85 5.63
C LYS A 565 8.34 -33.11 5.00
N ILE A 566 7.27 -32.93 4.22
CA ILE A 566 6.80 -33.93 3.24
C ILE A 566 7.24 -33.42 1.86
N ILE A 567 8.00 -34.26 1.17
CA ILE A 567 8.41 -34.13 -0.22
C ILE A 567 7.55 -35.08 -1.05
N GLU A 568 7.01 -34.59 -2.16
CA GLU A 568 6.78 -35.21 -3.47
C GLU A 568 5.92 -34.19 -4.24
N GLY A 569 6.15 -33.77 -5.48
CA GLY A 569 7.04 -34.15 -6.56
C GLY A 569 6.32 -33.62 -7.81
N GLN A 570 6.90 -32.68 -8.56
CA GLN A 570 6.33 -32.27 -9.84
C GLN A 570 7.40 -31.81 -10.81
N GLU A 571 7.45 -32.52 -11.93
CA GLU A 571 8.28 -32.29 -13.11
C GLU A 571 8.00 -30.93 -13.75
N GLU A 572 9.07 -30.23 -14.12
CA GLU A 572 9.02 -29.06 -14.99
C GLU A 572 8.71 -29.47 -16.43
N CYS A 573 7.65 -28.90 -17.01
CA CYS A 573 7.49 -28.78 -18.45
C CYS A 573 7.37 -27.30 -18.82
N LYS A 574 8.47 -26.74 -19.33
CA LYS A 574 8.52 -25.40 -19.94
C LYS A 574 7.66 -25.38 -21.19
N LYS A 575 6.59 -24.58 -21.19
CA LYS A 575 5.96 -24.07 -22.43
C LYS A 575 5.78 -22.56 -22.35
N SER A 576 6.41 -21.91 -23.32
CA SER A 576 6.37 -20.50 -23.68
C SER A 576 4.95 -19.98 -23.83
N ASN A 577 4.65 -18.88 -23.14
CA ASN A 577 3.53 -17.99 -23.47
C ASN A 577 3.91 -17.16 -24.70
N LYS A 578 3.28 -17.45 -25.84
CA LYS A 578 3.22 -16.52 -26.98
C LYS A 578 1.79 -16.01 -27.06
N SER A 579 1.63 -14.73 -26.75
CA SER A 579 0.42 -13.95 -27.02
C SER A 579 0.12 -13.97 -28.51
N GLY A 580 -1.06 -14.46 -28.88
CA GLY A 580 -1.61 -14.32 -30.23
C GLY A 580 -2.42 -13.04 -30.32
N SER A 581 -1.80 -11.98 -30.82
CA SER A 581 -2.49 -10.88 -31.49
C SER A 581 -2.27 -11.08 -32.99
N GLU A 582 -3.31 -11.42 -33.73
CA GLU A 582 -3.32 -11.36 -35.19
C GLU A 582 -4.36 -10.30 -35.58
N ASP A 583 -3.89 -9.20 -36.16
CA ASP A 583 -4.64 -8.32 -37.05
C ASP A 583 -3.63 -7.68 -38.01
N GLU A 584 -3.33 -8.39 -39.10
CA GLU A 584 -2.87 -7.79 -40.35
C GLU A 584 -3.61 -8.43 -41.52
N MET A 585 -4.53 -7.66 -42.10
CA MET A 585 -5.18 -7.95 -43.38
C MET A 585 -4.15 -7.93 -44.52
N LYS A 586 -4.24 -8.92 -45.42
CA LYS A 586 -3.78 -8.81 -46.81
C LYS A 586 -4.94 -9.16 -47.74
N GLU A 587 -5.24 -8.25 -48.65
CA GLU A 587 -6.17 -8.44 -49.76
C GLU A 587 -5.65 -9.42 -50.82
N ALA A 588 -6.55 -10.21 -51.41
CA ALA A 588 -6.67 -10.43 -52.86
C ALA A 588 -7.85 -11.37 -53.23
N ASP A 589 -8.78 -10.82 -54.01
CA ASP A 589 -9.55 -11.32 -55.16
C ASP A 589 -10.15 -12.76 -55.27
N GLU A 590 -11.47 -12.74 -55.52
CA GLU A 590 -12.34 -13.55 -56.41
C GLU A 590 -11.98 -15.00 -56.81
N SER A 591 -12.86 -15.97 -56.50
CA SER A 591 -13.68 -16.66 -57.52
C SER A 591 -14.61 -17.77 -56.96
N THR A 592 -15.75 -17.88 -57.62
CA THR A 592 -16.89 -18.84 -57.61
C THR A 592 -16.70 -20.29 -57.12
N GLY A 593 -17.73 -20.85 -56.43
CA GLY A 593 -18.04 -22.29 -56.41
C GLY A 593 -19.02 -22.76 -55.32
N SER A 594 -20.16 -23.35 -55.73
CA SER A 594 -21.24 -23.94 -54.90
C SER A 594 -20.85 -25.09 -53.96
N GLY A 595 -21.65 -25.31 -52.90
CA GLY A 595 -21.95 -26.67 -52.38
C GLY A 595 -22.15 -26.79 -50.86
N ASP A 596 -23.40 -27.08 -50.46
CA ASP A 596 -23.92 -27.82 -49.28
C ASP A 596 -23.35 -27.62 -47.84
N GLY A 597 -24.27 -27.46 -46.87
CA GLY A 597 -24.01 -27.39 -45.41
C GLY A 597 -23.62 -28.74 -44.75
N PRO A 598 -23.77 -28.98 -43.42
CA PRO A 598 -24.55 -28.23 -42.41
C PRO A 598 -23.90 -28.11 -40.98
N ILE A 599 -24.72 -27.65 -40.02
CA ILE A 599 -24.70 -27.85 -38.53
C ILE A 599 -23.93 -26.83 -37.66
N LYS A 600 -24.72 -26.03 -36.92
CA LYS A 600 -24.32 -25.15 -35.81
C LYS A 600 -24.25 -25.94 -34.49
N SER A 601 -23.16 -25.79 -33.74
CA SER A 601 -23.06 -26.21 -32.33
C SER A 601 -23.30 -25.01 -31.39
N VAL A 602 -24.07 -25.26 -30.33
CA VAL A 602 -24.64 -24.29 -29.40
C VAL A 602 -23.76 -24.12 -28.15
N ARG A 603 -23.63 -22.88 -27.69
CA ARG A 603 -22.92 -22.41 -26.48
C ARG A 603 -23.50 -23.03 -25.19
N LYS A 604 -22.64 -23.52 -24.29
CA LYS A 604 -22.95 -23.78 -22.87
C LYS A 604 -22.89 -22.47 -22.05
N ARG A 605 -23.90 -22.22 -21.21
CA ARG A 605 -23.98 -21.12 -20.25
C ARG A 605 -23.87 -21.69 -18.83
N ARG A 606 -22.94 -21.18 -18.02
CA ARG A 606 -22.80 -21.47 -16.58
C ARG A 606 -23.91 -20.75 -15.78
N VAL A 607 -24.51 -21.45 -14.82
CA VAL A 607 -25.52 -20.94 -13.88
C VAL A 607 -24.85 -20.44 -12.59
N ARG A 608 -25.41 -19.35 -12.04
CA ARG A 608 -25.06 -18.69 -10.77
C ARG A 608 -25.49 -19.55 -9.57
N LYS A 609 -24.68 -19.52 -8.50
CA LYS A 609 -25.06 -19.97 -7.16
C LYS A 609 -25.85 -18.87 -6.46
N ASP A 610 -26.98 -19.24 -5.85
CA ASP A 610 -27.51 -18.61 -4.65
C ASP A 610 -27.10 -19.46 -3.43
#